data_AF-A0A845MAX9-F1
#
_entry.id   AF-A0A845MAX9-F1
#
_cell.length_a   1.000
_cell.length_b   1.000
_cell.length_c   1.000
_cell.angle_alpha   90.00
_cell.angle_beta   90.00
_cell.angle_gamma   90.00
#
_symmetry.space_group_name_H-M   'P 1'
#
loop_
_entity.id
_entity.type
_entity.pdbx_description
1 polymer ?
#
loop_
_entity_poly.entity_id
_entity_poly.type
_entity_poly.pdbx_seq_one_letter_code
_entity_poly.pdbx_strand_id
1 'polypeptide(L)'
;MVHAYNLPPVVPAVPVGLTRSELGTWLGIGKNEVGKVIARFGLVSLEGYFPERDIWEKILEVQPTTDTAAWALREPLADVHWVAWMTGKRPSTIRNKVRAGTFDYGAGVQLGARTGTVNARLRRWNRECIRARREGRAEPEFMRVETDAQVDNAAETPSEAMKTGPFAAIATLGGHPSG
;
A
#
# COMPACT_ATOMS: atom_id res chain seq x y z
N MET A 1 6.97 27.92 -2.62
CA MET A 1 5.74 27.13 -2.81
C MET A 1 5.71 26.07 -1.70
N VAL A 2 4.99 26.32 -0.60
CA VAL A 2 4.95 25.41 0.55
C VAL A 2 4.25 24.13 0.10
N HIS A 3 5.00 23.06 -0.11
CA HIS A 3 4.44 21.78 -0.46
C HIS A 3 3.60 21.26 0.72
N ALA A 4 2.31 21.03 0.50
CA ALA A 4 1.32 20.57 1.50
C ALA A 4 1.57 19.12 1.99
N TYR A 5 2.82 18.71 2.05
CA TYR A 5 3.28 17.34 2.19
C TYR A 5 3.83 17.00 3.58
N ASN A 6 3.88 17.98 4.49
CA ASN A 6 4.27 17.77 5.88
C ASN A 6 3.08 18.00 6.82
N LEU A 7 2.07 17.14 6.69
CA LEU A 7 0.98 17.09 7.65
C LEU A 7 1.47 16.37 8.92
N PRO A 8 1.20 16.93 10.12
CA PRO A 8 1.59 16.29 11.37
C PRO A 8 0.87 14.94 11.55
N PRO A 9 1.40 14.06 12.41
CA PRO A 9 0.68 12.86 12.86
C PRO A 9 -0.72 13.21 13.37
N VAL A 10 -1.70 12.40 13.02
CA VAL A 10 -3.06 12.55 13.53
C VAL A 10 -3.12 11.90 14.90
N VAL A 11 -3.18 12.72 15.93
CA VAL A 11 -3.41 12.26 17.30
C VAL A 11 -4.92 12.35 17.56
N PRO A 12 -5.58 11.27 17.99
CA PRO A 12 -6.98 11.32 18.38
C PRO A 12 -7.26 12.44 19.37
N ALA A 13 -8.29 13.25 19.15
CA ALA A 13 -8.75 14.22 20.13
C ALA A 13 -9.20 13.57 21.45
N VAL A 14 -9.65 12.31 21.38
CA VAL A 14 -10.02 11.49 22.54
C VAL A 14 -9.30 10.15 22.51
N PRO A 15 -8.92 9.56 23.66
CA PRO A 15 -8.19 8.29 23.71
C PRO A 15 -8.93 7.08 23.09
N VAL A 16 -10.24 7.21 22.84
CA VAL A 16 -11.08 6.14 22.29
C VAL A 16 -10.78 5.88 20.81
N GLY A 17 -10.32 6.87 20.05
CA GLY A 17 -9.98 6.70 18.64
C GLY A 17 -10.28 7.92 17.77
N LEU A 18 -10.16 7.73 16.46
CA LEU A 18 -10.34 8.79 15.48
C LEU A 18 -11.82 9.04 15.20
N THR A 19 -12.22 10.30 15.15
CA THR A 19 -13.46 10.71 14.49
C THR A 19 -13.40 10.41 12.99
N ARG A 20 -14.55 10.41 12.32
CA ARG A 20 -14.61 10.27 10.85
C ARG A 20 -13.80 11.35 10.12
N SER A 21 -13.70 12.55 10.67
CA SER A 21 -12.93 13.64 10.07
C SER A 21 -11.43 13.39 10.20
N GLU A 22 -10.97 13.00 11.38
CA GLU A 22 -9.56 12.64 11.63
C GLU A 22 -9.15 11.43 10.80
N LEU A 23 -10.03 10.42 10.67
CA LEU A 23 -9.81 9.28 9.77
C LEU A 23 -9.65 9.74 8.31
N GLY A 24 -10.43 10.69 7.84
CA GLY A 24 -10.28 11.28 6.50
C GLY A 24 -8.93 11.95 6.29
N THR A 25 -8.47 12.71 7.30
CA THR A 25 -7.14 13.34 7.33
C THR A 25 -6.04 12.28 7.31
N TRP A 26 -6.16 11.24 8.15
CA TRP A 26 -5.19 10.15 8.24
C TRP A 26 -5.08 9.36 6.93
N LEU A 27 -6.20 9.05 6.28
CA LEU A 27 -6.22 8.39 4.97
C LEU A 27 -5.75 9.29 3.82
N GLY A 28 -5.73 10.61 4.02
CA GLY A 28 -5.47 11.59 2.97
C GLY A 28 -6.52 11.55 1.86
N ILE A 29 -7.81 11.46 2.21
CA ILE A 29 -8.92 11.39 1.25
C ILE A 29 -10.03 12.39 1.61
N GLY A 30 -10.86 12.73 0.63
CA GLY A 30 -12.02 13.60 0.85
C GLY A 30 -13.15 12.91 1.63
N LYS A 31 -13.96 13.72 2.33
CA LYS A 31 -15.08 13.27 3.19
C LYS A 31 -16.04 12.25 2.54
N ASN A 32 -16.24 12.35 1.22
CA ASN A 32 -17.14 11.50 0.45
C ASN A 32 -16.58 10.07 0.27
N GLU A 33 -15.26 9.90 0.34
CA GLU A 33 -14.59 8.61 0.18
C GLU A 33 -14.45 7.87 1.51
N VAL A 34 -14.38 8.60 2.63
CA VAL A 34 -14.22 7.99 3.97
C VAL A 34 -15.31 6.96 4.26
N GLY A 35 -16.57 7.25 3.89
CA GLY A 35 -17.67 6.30 4.09
C GLY A 35 -17.50 5.00 3.29
N LYS A 36 -16.96 5.10 2.08
CA LYS A 36 -16.69 3.93 1.23
C LYS A 36 -15.55 3.08 1.80
N VAL A 37 -14.51 3.72 2.33
CA VAL A 37 -13.39 3.04 2.99
C VAL A 37 -13.88 2.33 4.26
N ILE A 38 -14.65 3.02 5.11
CA ILE A 38 -15.26 2.41 6.31
C ILE A 38 -16.02 1.14 5.95
N ALA A 39 -16.91 1.22 4.94
CA ALA A 39 -17.69 0.07 4.49
C ALA A 39 -16.82 -1.05 3.90
N ARG A 40 -15.83 -0.70 3.07
CA ARG A 40 -14.94 -1.67 2.41
C ARG A 40 -14.10 -2.48 3.40
N PHE A 41 -13.56 -1.81 4.41
CA PHE A 41 -12.68 -2.44 5.40
C PHE A 41 -13.44 -2.90 6.66
N GLY A 42 -14.77 -2.76 6.70
CA GLY A 42 -15.58 -3.18 7.84
C GLY A 42 -15.17 -2.48 9.15
N LEU A 43 -14.82 -1.19 9.09
CA LEU A 43 -14.47 -0.44 10.29
C LEU A 43 -15.71 -0.22 11.15
N VAL A 44 -15.60 -0.56 12.43
CA VAL A 44 -16.71 -0.41 13.38
C VAL A 44 -16.44 0.81 14.26
N SER A 45 -17.39 1.75 14.29
CA SER A 45 -17.31 2.88 15.21
C SER A 45 -17.90 2.53 16.57
N LEU A 46 -17.22 2.93 17.63
CA LEU A 46 -17.73 2.97 19.00
C LEU A 46 -18.14 4.41 19.31
N GLU A 47 -19.45 4.67 19.43
CA GLU A 47 -19.99 6.01 19.73
C GLU A 47 -19.49 7.12 18.78
N GLY A 48 -19.24 6.78 17.51
CA GLY A 48 -18.74 7.71 16.49
C GLY A 48 -17.22 7.83 16.39
N TYR A 49 -16.47 7.05 17.18
CA TYR A 49 -15.01 6.97 17.14
C TYR A 49 -14.54 5.62 16.57
N PHE A 50 -13.46 5.64 15.81
CA PHE A 50 -12.83 4.47 15.21
C PHE A 50 -11.52 4.17 15.96
N PRO A 51 -11.43 3.03 16.68
CA PRO A 51 -10.22 2.68 17.43
C PRO A 51 -8.99 2.58 16.53
N GLU A 52 -7.87 3.17 16.94
CA GLU A 52 -6.63 3.20 16.13
C GLU A 52 -6.14 1.80 15.74
N ARG A 53 -6.17 0.86 16.70
CA ARG A 53 -5.79 -0.53 16.45
C ARG A 53 -6.65 -1.19 15.38
N ASP A 54 -7.97 -0.98 15.42
CA ASP A 54 -8.91 -1.53 14.42
C ASP A 54 -8.62 -0.95 13.03
N ILE A 55 -8.31 0.34 12.97
CA ILE A 55 -7.93 1.02 11.72
C ILE A 55 -6.66 0.41 11.14
N TRP A 56 -5.59 0.27 11.94
CA TRP A 56 -4.31 -0.24 11.44
C TRP A 56 -4.40 -1.69 11.01
N GLU A 57 -5.10 -2.53 11.78
CA GLU A 57 -5.29 -3.94 11.48
C GLU A 57 -6.09 -4.15 10.19
N LYS A 58 -7.21 -3.45 10.04
CA LYS A 58 -8.10 -3.66 8.89
C LYS A 58 -7.60 -2.99 7.63
N ILE A 59 -6.93 -1.83 7.72
CA ILE A 59 -6.49 -1.09 6.54
C ILE A 59 -5.06 -1.44 6.15
N LEU A 60 -4.15 -1.54 7.11
CA LEU A 60 -2.72 -1.74 6.84
C LEU A 60 -2.26 -3.18 7.13
N GLU A 61 -3.13 -4.03 7.69
CA GLU A 61 -2.80 -5.42 8.05
C GLU A 61 -1.59 -5.50 9.00
N VAL A 62 -1.45 -4.49 9.87
CA VAL A 62 -0.34 -4.39 10.81
C VAL A 62 -0.76 -3.86 12.19
N GLN A 63 0.04 -4.22 13.19
CA GLN A 63 0.03 -3.62 14.52
C GLN A 63 1.45 -3.15 14.88
N PRO A 64 1.61 -2.02 15.57
CA PRO A 64 2.91 -1.59 16.06
C PRO A 64 3.35 -2.46 17.25
N THR A 65 4.62 -2.84 17.28
CA THR A 65 5.22 -3.53 18.45
C THR A 65 5.88 -2.56 19.43
N THR A 66 6.08 -1.31 19.01
CA THR A 66 6.75 -0.25 19.78
C THR A 66 6.00 1.07 19.69
N ASP A 67 6.22 1.97 20.65
CA ASP A 67 5.61 3.31 20.64
C ASP A 67 6.08 4.15 19.45
N THR A 68 7.33 3.96 19.02
CA THR A 68 7.88 4.63 17.82
C THR A 68 7.17 4.15 16.55
N ALA A 69 6.89 2.85 16.44
CA ALA A 69 6.09 2.30 15.35
C ALA A 69 4.64 2.80 15.41
N ALA A 70 4.04 2.89 16.60
CA ALA A 70 2.69 3.44 16.76
C ALA A 70 2.64 4.91 16.31
N TRP A 71 3.67 5.70 16.64
CA TRP A 71 3.79 7.07 16.17
C TRP A 71 3.91 7.15 14.64
N ALA A 72 4.70 6.27 14.03
CA ALA A 72 4.83 6.18 12.58
C ALA A 72 3.51 5.79 11.88
N LEU A 73 2.66 4.99 12.53
CA LEU A 73 1.33 4.63 12.00
C LEU A 73 0.31 5.76 12.13
N ARG A 74 0.52 6.75 13.02
CA ARG A 74 -0.35 7.94 13.13
C ARG A 74 -0.11 8.97 12.04
N GLU A 75 0.95 8.83 11.26
CA GLU A 75 1.19 9.73 10.14
C GLU A 75 0.14 9.59 9.04
N PRO A 76 -0.34 10.72 8.47
CA PRO A 76 -1.21 10.68 7.32
C PRO A 76 -0.57 9.89 6.16
N LEU A 77 -1.34 8.99 5.58
CA LEU A 77 -0.88 8.19 4.46
C LEU A 77 -0.56 9.09 3.26
N ALA A 78 0.52 8.78 2.56
CA ALA A 78 0.96 9.47 1.38
C ALA A 78 0.20 9.01 0.13
N ASP A 79 -0.13 9.95 -0.75
CA ASP A 79 -0.58 9.62 -2.10
C ASP A 79 0.62 9.39 -3.05
N VAL A 80 0.31 9.00 -4.29
CA VAL A 80 1.33 8.73 -5.30
C VAL A 80 2.17 9.97 -5.68
N HIS A 81 1.63 11.18 -5.51
CA HIS A 81 2.36 12.41 -5.83
C HIS A 81 3.42 12.71 -4.76
N TRP A 82 3.07 12.51 -3.49
CA TRP A 82 4.03 12.56 -2.40
C TRP A 82 5.13 11.52 -2.57
N VAL A 83 4.78 10.26 -2.88
CA VAL A 83 5.77 9.19 -3.11
C VAL A 83 6.65 9.50 -4.32
N ALA A 84 6.09 10.06 -5.38
CA ALA A 84 6.84 10.49 -6.56
C ALA A 84 7.87 11.56 -6.22
N TRP A 85 7.46 12.57 -5.44
CA TRP A 85 8.35 13.62 -4.96
C TRP A 85 9.46 13.04 -4.06
N MET A 86 9.11 12.17 -3.11
CA MET A 86 10.06 11.60 -2.16
C MET A 86 11.08 10.67 -2.85
N THR A 87 10.66 9.90 -3.85
CA THR A 87 11.51 8.89 -4.52
C THR A 87 12.16 9.36 -5.82
N GLY A 88 11.79 10.55 -6.32
CA GLY A 88 12.22 11.06 -7.63
C GLY A 88 11.61 10.30 -8.84
N LYS A 89 10.68 9.37 -8.61
CA LYS A 89 10.06 8.54 -9.66
C LYS A 89 8.76 9.16 -10.14
N ARG A 90 8.50 9.09 -11.45
CA ARG A 90 7.21 9.58 -12.01
C ARG A 90 6.03 8.75 -11.49
N PRO A 91 4.85 9.34 -11.25
CA PRO A 91 3.66 8.60 -10.79
C PRO A 91 3.28 7.41 -11.69
N SER A 92 3.44 7.54 -13.01
CA SER A 92 3.19 6.44 -13.96
C SER A 92 4.17 5.27 -13.75
N THR A 93 5.46 5.56 -13.56
CA THR A 93 6.48 4.56 -13.24
C THR A 93 6.18 3.85 -11.93
N ILE A 94 5.76 4.58 -10.89
CA ILE A 94 5.35 3.99 -9.62
C ILE A 94 4.20 3.02 -9.83
N ARG A 95 3.12 3.44 -10.51
CA ARG A 95 1.97 2.57 -10.78
C ARG A 95 2.34 1.31 -11.56
N ASN A 96 3.20 1.44 -12.58
CA ASN A 96 3.66 0.31 -13.37
C ASN A 96 4.47 -0.67 -12.53
N LYS A 97 5.42 -0.17 -11.72
CA LYS A 97 6.22 -1.01 -10.83
C LYS A 97 5.38 -1.69 -9.75
N VAL A 98 4.40 -0.98 -9.18
CA VAL A 98 3.46 -1.56 -8.20
C VAL A 98 2.65 -2.68 -8.84
N ARG A 99 2.12 -2.47 -10.05
CA ARG A 99 1.38 -3.50 -10.80
C ARG A 99 2.27 -4.71 -11.11
N ALA A 100 3.53 -4.48 -11.44
CA ALA A 100 4.50 -5.54 -11.71
C ALA A 100 5.07 -6.19 -10.44
N GLY A 101 4.70 -5.74 -9.24
CA GLY A 101 5.28 -6.23 -7.98
C GLY A 101 6.76 -5.86 -7.77
N THR A 102 7.31 -4.94 -8.57
CA THR A 102 8.74 -4.56 -8.58
C THR A 102 8.99 -3.17 -8.00
N PHE A 103 8.04 -2.65 -7.22
CA PHE A 103 8.22 -1.35 -6.59
C PHE A 103 8.98 -1.47 -5.28
N ASP A 104 10.18 -0.89 -5.27
CA ASP A 104 11.14 -1.00 -4.17
C ASP A 104 10.59 -0.56 -2.81
N TYR A 105 9.55 0.26 -2.76
CA TYR A 105 9.01 0.85 -1.53
C TYR A 105 7.69 0.22 -1.06
N GLY A 106 7.37 -0.98 -1.54
CA GLY A 106 6.15 -1.70 -1.19
C GLY A 106 4.92 -1.23 -1.97
N ALA A 107 3.94 -2.10 -2.10
CA ALA A 107 2.77 -1.83 -2.94
C ALA A 107 1.87 -0.72 -2.37
N GLY A 108 1.92 -0.44 -1.07
CA GLY A 108 0.95 0.43 -0.41
C GLY A 108 -0.45 -0.19 -0.33
N VAL A 109 -1.35 0.45 0.41
CA VAL A 109 -2.73 0.01 0.58
C VAL A 109 -3.63 0.57 -0.52
N GLN A 110 -4.52 -0.25 -1.05
CA GLN A 110 -5.54 0.16 -2.00
C GLN A 110 -6.86 0.51 -1.29
N LEU A 111 -7.12 1.80 -1.06
CA LEU A 111 -8.32 2.24 -0.32
C LEU A 111 -9.60 2.19 -1.17
N GLY A 112 -9.48 2.49 -2.46
CA GLY A 112 -10.63 2.48 -3.39
C GLY A 112 -10.99 1.06 -3.85
N ALA A 113 -12.26 0.85 -4.16
CA ALA A 113 -12.70 -0.38 -4.82
C ALA A 113 -12.36 -0.41 -6.31
N ARG A 114 -12.17 -1.61 -6.86
CA ARG A 114 -12.18 -1.79 -8.32
C ARG A 114 -13.61 -1.64 -8.80
N THR A 115 -13.82 -0.86 -9.85
CA THR A 115 -15.13 -0.73 -10.51
C THR A 115 -15.02 -1.29 -11.92
N GLY A 116 -15.47 -2.53 -12.10
CA GLY A 116 -15.34 -3.27 -13.36
C GLY A 116 -13.87 -3.42 -13.80
N THR A 117 -13.56 -3.00 -15.01
CA THR A 117 -12.20 -3.06 -15.61
C THR A 117 -11.31 -1.88 -15.22
N VAL A 118 -11.84 -0.87 -14.52
CA VAL A 118 -11.08 0.33 -14.16
C VAL A 118 -10.31 0.09 -12.87
N ASN A 119 -8.99 0.30 -12.94
CA ASN A 119 -8.09 0.19 -11.80
C ASN A 119 -8.54 1.12 -10.67
N ALA A 120 -8.57 0.58 -9.45
CA ALA A 120 -8.89 1.32 -8.25
C ALA A 120 -7.93 2.52 -8.09
N ARG A 121 -8.51 3.71 -8.04
CA ARG A 121 -7.80 4.96 -7.71
C ARG A 121 -7.89 5.10 -6.19
N LEU A 122 -6.93 5.75 -5.52
CA LEU A 122 -6.76 5.82 -4.04
C LEU A 122 -5.82 4.78 -3.41
N ARG A 123 -4.66 4.55 -4.04
CA ARG A 123 -3.54 3.89 -3.37
C ARG A 123 -2.82 4.84 -2.42
N ARG A 124 -2.40 4.33 -1.27
CA ARG A 124 -1.77 5.09 -0.18
C ARG A 124 -0.58 4.35 0.43
N TRP A 125 0.40 5.07 0.95
CA TRP A 125 1.61 4.51 1.56
C TRP A 125 1.86 5.08 2.95
N ASN A 126 2.42 4.27 3.85
CA ASN A 126 2.95 4.78 5.11
C ASN A 126 4.19 5.64 4.82
N ARG A 127 4.18 6.90 5.27
CA ARG A 127 5.26 7.85 4.99
C ARG A 127 6.59 7.42 5.57
N GLU A 128 6.59 6.97 6.82
CA GLU A 128 7.83 6.62 7.51
C GLU A 128 8.51 5.41 6.89
N CYS A 129 7.76 4.41 6.40
CA CYS A 129 8.35 3.33 5.59
C CYS A 129 9.07 3.87 4.34
N ILE A 130 8.43 4.78 3.61
CA ILE A 130 9.06 5.38 2.41
C ILE A 130 10.32 6.16 2.79
N ARG A 131 10.27 6.95 3.87
CA ARG A 131 11.42 7.75 4.34
C ARG A 131 12.56 6.86 4.81
N ALA A 132 12.30 5.93 5.72
CA ALA A 132 13.28 4.99 6.23
C ALA A 132 14.00 4.26 5.09
N ARG A 133 13.23 3.73 4.12
CA ARG A 133 13.81 3.02 2.99
C ARG A 133 14.62 3.90 2.04
N ARG A 134 14.17 5.13 1.80
CA ARG A 134 14.93 6.10 0.99
C ARG A 134 16.25 6.48 1.65
N GLU A 135 16.22 6.63 2.97
CA GLU A 135 17.37 7.05 3.78
C GLU A 135 18.29 5.88 4.17
N GLY A 136 17.93 4.64 3.82
CA GLY A 136 18.68 3.44 4.19
C GLY A 136 18.62 3.14 5.69
N ARG A 137 17.62 3.67 6.41
CA ARG A 137 17.35 3.35 7.81
C ARG A 137 16.48 2.10 7.94
N ALA A 138 16.53 1.48 9.10
CA ALA A 138 15.57 0.43 9.47
C ALA A 138 14.14 1.01 9.40
N GLU A 139 13.23 0.26 8.75
CA GLU A 139 11.80 0.57 8.76
C GLU A 139 11.22 0.38 10.17
N PRO A 140 10.13 1.08 10.53
CA PRO A 140 9.48 0.87 11.82
C PRO A 140 9.02 -0.58 12.01
N GLU A 141 9.10 -1.06 13.24
CA GLU A 141 8.78 -2.44 13.56
C GLU A 141 7.27 -2.66 13.64
N PHE A 142 6.75 -3.40 12.65
CA PHE A 142 5.35 -3.76 12.55
C PHE A 142 5.18 -5.27 12.58
N MET A 143 4.19 -5.73 13.34
CA MET A 143 3.70 -7.11 13.27
C MET A 143 2.60 -7.17 12.22
N ARG A 144 2.70 -8.08 11.26
CA ARG A 144 1.59 -8.34 10.34
C ARG A 144 0.47 -9.07 11.07
N VAL A 145 -0.76 -8.67 10.77
CA VAL A 145 -1.96 -9.34 11.23
C VAL A 145 -2.67 -9.89 10.01
N GLU A 146 -2.96 -11.19 10.00
CA GLU A 146 -3.81 -11.79 8.97
C GLU A 146 -5.25 -11.43 9.30
N THR A 147 -5.85 -10.60 8.45
CA THR A 147 -7.24 -10.20 8.57
C THR A 147 -8.04 -10.89 7.47
N ASP A 148 -9.17 -11.52 7.79
CA ASP A 148 -10.08 -12.13 6.79
C ASP A 148 -10.67 -11.11 5.80
N ALA A 149 -10.45 -9.82 6.07
CA ALA A 149 -10.88 -8.72 5.23
C ALA A 149 -9.93 -8.52 4.05
N GLN A 150 -10.02 -9.35 2.99
CA GLN A 150 -9.97 -8.83 1.61
C GLN A 150 -10.26 -9.82 0.48
N VAL A 151 -11.31 -9.53 -0.30
CA VAL A 151 -11.41 -9.86 -1.73
C VAL A 151 -10.91 -8.62 -2.48
N ASP A 152 -9.73 -8.68 -3.10
CA ASP A 152 -9.19 -7.78 -4.16
C ASP A 152 -7.71 -7.37 -3.95
N ASN A 153 -7.07 -7.67 -2.81
CA ASN A 153 -5.63 -7.40 -2.63
C ASN A 153 -4.72 -8.47 -3.24
N ALA A 154 -5.30 -9.54 -3.79
CA ALA A 154 -4.55 -10.49 -4.59
C ALA A 154 -3.91 -9.73 -5.76
N ALA A 155 -2.64 -9.40 -5.58
CA ALA A 155 -1.69 -9.53 -6.67
C ALA A 155 -2.06 -10.83 -7.38
N GLU A 156 -2.40 -10.71 -8.67
CA GLU A 156 -2.32 -11.86 -9.55
C GLU A 156 -0.91 -12.40 -9.33
N THR A 157 -0.79 -13.47 -8.52
CA THR A 157 0.23 -14.47 -8.75
C THR A 157 0.19 -14.72 -10.25
N PRO A 158 1.28 -14.53 -11.00
CA PRO A 158 1.40 -15.22 -12.26
C PRO A 158 1.22 -16.69 -11.88
N SER A 159 0.05 -17.23 -12.18
CA SER A 159 -0.17 -18.66 -12.13
C SER A 159 0.94 -19.23 -12.99
N GLU A 160 1.89 -19.87 -12.34
CA GLU A 160 2.98 -20.61 -12.95
C GLU A 160 2.34 -21.84 -13.61
N ALA A 161 1.60 -21.58 -14.68
CA ALA A 161 1.18 -22.56 -15.64
C ALA A 161 2.44 -22.95 -16.41
N MET A 162 3.12 -23.95 -15.86
CA MET A 162 3.98 -24.87 -16.57
C MET A 162 3.44 -25.11 -17.99
N LYS A 163 4.05 -24.46 -18.98
CA LYS A 163 4.06 -24.90 -20.38
C LYS A 163 5.45 -24.62 -20.93
N THR A 164 6.28 -25.65 -20.78
CA THR A 164 7.12 -26.18 -21.86
C THR A 164 7.24 -25.25 -23.06
N GLY A 165 8.37 -24.56 -23.14
CA GLY A 165 8.70 -23.72 -24.28
C GLY A 165 8.74 -24.54 -25.57
N PRO A 166 8.23 -23.99 -26.69
CA PRO A 166 8.49 -24.54 -28.00
C PRO A 166 9.08 -23.45 -28.88
N PHE A 167 10.25 -22.87 -28.54
CA PHE A 167 11.05 -22.08 -29.49
C PHE A 167 12.48 -21.89 -28.98
N ALA A 168 13.27 -22.96 -29.04
CA ALA A 168 14.72 -22.91 -29.04
C ALA A 168 15.25 -24.07 -29.88
N ALA A 169 15.05 -23.99 -31.20
CA ALA A 169 15.68 -24.87 -32.16
C ALA A 169 15.88 -24.13 -33.47
N ILE A 170 16.87 -23.23 -33.54
CA ILE A 170 17.56 -22.90 -34.79
C ILE A 170 19.05 -22.65 -34.52
N ALA A 171 19.86 -23.37 -35.31
CA ALA A 171 21.26 -23.19 -35.72
C ALA A 171 22.39 -23.86 -34.92
N THR A 172 23.44 -24.46 -35.51
CA THR A 172 23.79 -25.14 -36.79
C THR A 172 25.23 -25.67 -36.57
N LEU A 173 25.65 -26.67 -37.37
CA LEU A 173 27.03 -27.17 -37.66
C LEU A 173 27.45 -28.37 -36.81
N GLY A 174 27.91 -29.51 -37.33
CA GLY A 174 28.26 -29.91 -38.69
C GLY A 174 29.25 -31.08 -38.57
N GLY A 175 29.12 -32.14 -39.39
CA GLY A 175 30.13 -33.22 -39.45
C GLY A 175 29.58 -34.61 -39.74
N HIS A 176 29.34 -34.89 -41.02
CA HIS A 176 29.36 -36.24 -41.61
C HIS A 176 30.82 -36.51 -42.09
N PRO A 177 31.20 -37.71 -42.61
CA PRO A 177 30.55 -39.02 -42.59
C PRO A 177 31.53 -40.22 -42.37
N SER A 178 30.95 -41.43 -42.34
CA SER A 178 31.45 -42.73 -42.88
C SER A 178 32.78 -43.35 -42.45
N GLY A 179 32.68 -44.59 -41.99
CA GLY A 179 33.73 -45.61 -41.88
C GLY A 179 33.14 -46.89 -41.32
#